data_AF-X8CHX0-F1
#
_entry.id   AF-X8CHX0-F1
#
_cell.length_a   1.000
_cell.length_b   1.000
_cell.length_c   1.000
_cell.angle_alpha   90.00
_cell.angle_beta   90.00
_cell.angle_gamma   90.00
#
_symmetry.space_group_name_H-M   'P 1'
#
loop_
_entity.id
_entity.type
_entity.pdbx_description
1 polymer ?
#
loop_
_entity_poly.entity_id
_entity_poly.type
_entity_poly.pdbx_seq_one_letter_code
_entity_poly.pdbx_strand_id
1 'polypeptide(L)'
;MMARHESLRTMFPAREGIPRQLVVDVDDADCGWQISDARGWSTTRLGNAVETLVGHRFDLATEIPLRAMLFRVSDDEHLLVAVVHHIAADGWSLTPLVRDLGEAYASRSAGCAPDWAPLPVQYVDYTLWQRAQFGELQDPHSLIAGQLRYWEHALAGMPEQLELPTDRPYPLVADFRGASVAVDWPAELQQRVRAVAGAHNATSFMVVQAALAVLLAKVSASSDVAVGFPIAGRRDPALDDVVGFFVNTLVLRVDLGGDPTMAELLARVRQRSLAAYEHQDVPFEVLVERLNPAAASRTIRWCRSCWPGRTPTQRS
;
A
#
# COMPACT_ATOMS: atom_id res chain seq x y z
N MET A 1 21.42 -2.12 5.93
CA MET A 1 19.96 -2.23 5.69
C MET A 1 19.22 -2.81 6.89
N MET A 2 19.28 -4.12 7.17
CA MET A 2 18.55 -4.73 8.29
C MET A 2 18.93 -4.17 9.67
N ALA A 3 20.19 -3.78 9.86
CA ALA A 3 20.63 -3.08 11.08
C ALA A 3 19.95 -1.71 11.27
N ARG A 4 19.61 -1.01 10.18
CA ARG A 4 19.06 0.35 10.19
C ARG A 4 17.55 0.34 10.33
N HIS A 5 16.88 -0.59 9.65
CA HIS A 5 15.42 -0.69 9.59
C HIS A 5 14.96 -1.99 10.25
N GLU A 6 14.40 -1.88 11.47
CA GLU A 6 13.97 -3.06 12.24
C GLU A 6 12.85 -3.82 11.55
N SER A 7 11.95 -3.12 10.86
CA SER A 7 10.83 -3.70 10.10
C SER A 7 11.25 -4.80 9.11
N LEU A 8 12.45 -4.68 8.52
CA LEU A 8 12.97 -5.67 7.57
C LEU A 8 13.41 -6.99 8.23
N ARG A 9 13.62 -6.98 9.55
CA ARG A 9 14.02 -8.14 10.37
C ARG A 9 12.97 -8.48 11.44
N THR A 10 11.72 -8.06 11.25
CA THR A 10 10.62 -8.34 12.19
C THR A 10 9.78 -9.52 11.72
N MET A 11 9.68 -10.56 12.55
CA MET A 11 8.73 -11.66 12.38
C MET A 11 7.39 -11.36 13.08
N PHE A 12 6.35 -12.09 12.71
CA PHE A 12 4.96 -11.92 13.17
C PHE A 12 4.35 -13.23 13.71
N PRO A 13 4.96 -13.90 14.71
CA PRO A 13 4.37 -15.09 15.29
C PRO A 13 3.05 -14.77 16.03
N ALA A 14 2.10 -15.70 15.95
CA ALA A 14 0.88 -15.63 16.75
C ALA A 14 1.06 -16.44 18.04
N ARG A 15 0.92 -15.77 19.20
CA ARG A 15 0.90 -16.44 20.51
C ARG A 15 -0.53 -16.41 21.04
N GLU A 16 -1.10 -17.59 21.32
CA GLU A 16 -2.50 -17.72 21.76
C GLU A 16 -3.50 -17.08 20.77
N GLY A 17 -3.20 -17.17 19.46
CA GLY A 17 -4.02 -16.58 18.40
C GLY A 17 -3.82 -15.07 18.18
N ILE A 18 -2.97 -14.41 18.96
CA ILE A 18 -2.71 -12.97 18.85
C ILE A 18 -1.34 -12.75 18.17
N PRO A 19 -1.30 -12.14 16.97
CA PRO A 19 -0.05 -11.76 16.30
C PRO A 19 0.77 -10.77 17.13
N ARG A 20 2.10 -10.91 17.12
CA ARG A 20 3.04 -9.98 17.77
C ARG A 20 4.22 -9.70 16.86
N GLN A 21 4.78 -8.49 16.96
CA GLN A 21 6.04 -8.16 16.31
C GLN A 21 7.20 -8.71 17.14
N LEU A 22 8.06 -9.51 16.52
CA LEU A 22 9.30 -10.02 17.08
C LEU A 22 10.46 -9.52 16.23
N VAL A 23 11.14 -8.48 16.73
CA VAL A 23 12.35 -7.95 16.09
C VAL A 23 13.49 -8.93 16.29
N VAL A 24 13.97 -9.55 15.21
CA VAL A 24 15.08 -10.53 15.24
C VAL A 24 16.40 -9.78 15.30
N ASP A 25 17.37 -10.23 16.11
CA ASP A 25 18.71 -9.63 16.13
C ASP A 25 19.31 -9.57 14.71
N VAL A 26 20.11 -8.54 14.43
CA VAL A 26 20.69 -8.36 13.09
C VAL A 26 21.61 -9.52 12.70
N ASP A 27 22.30 -10.13 13.67
CA ASP A 27 23.23 -11.23 13.41
C ASP A 27 22.50 -12.55 13.11
N ASP A 28 21.25 -12.68 13.58
CA ASP A 28 20.37 -13.83 13.34
C ASP A 28 19.41 -13.61 12.15
N ALA A 29 19.36 -12.41 11.58
CA ALA A 29 18.45 -12.04 10.50
C ALA A 29 18.95 -12.58 9.14
N ASP A 30 18.39 -13.71 8.71
CA ASP A 30 18.66 -14.27 7.38
C ASP A 30 17.62 -13.82 6.35
N CYS A 31 18.05 -13.03 5.36
CA CYS A 31 17.23 -12.63 4.21
C CYS A 31 17.28 -13.63 3.05
N GLY A 32 17.75 -14.85 3.29
CA GLY A 32 17.91 -15.87 2.27
C GLY A 32 18.82 -15.42 1.13
N TRP A 33 19.88 -14.66 1.44
CA TRP A 33 20.78 -14.09 0.44
C TRP A 33 21.43 -15.19 -0.38
N GLN A 34 21.22 -15.15 -1.71
CA GLN A 34 21.78 -16.13 -2.63
C GLN A 34 22.40 -15.46 -3.85
N ILE A 35 23.50 -16.03 -4.35
CA ILE A 35 24.11 -15.64 -5.62
C ILE A 35 23.93 -16.80 -6.59
N SER A 36 23.35 -16.52 -7.76
CA SER A 36 23.18 -17.51 -8.83
C SER A 36 23.99 -17.10 -10.05
N ASP A 37 24.76 -18.05 -10.58
CA ASP A 37 25.46 -17.87 -11.84
C ASP A 37 24.47 -18.03 -13.01
N ALA A 38 24.01 -16.90 -13.53
CA ALA A 38 23.08 -16.81 -14.65
C ALA A 38 23.79 -16.57 -16.00
N ARG A 39 25.13 -16.67 -16.04
CA ARG A 39 25.89 -16.51 -17.28
C ARG A 39 25.45 -17.55 -18.31
N GLY A 40 25.12 -17.06 -19.51
CA GLY A 40 24.60 -17.88 -20.60
C GLY A 40 23.14 -18.32 -20.46
N TRP A 41 22.39 -17.83 -19.46
CA TRP A 41 20.95 -18.06 -19.41
C TRP A 41 20.24 -17.27 -20.51
N SER A 42 19.16 -17.85 -21.06
CA SER A 42 18.26 -17.08 -21.92
C SER A 42 17.47 -16.06 -21.10
N THR A 43 17.02 -14.98 -21.74
CA THR A 43 16.16 -13.96 -21.12
C THR A 43 14.89 -14.56 -20.52
N THR A 44 14.30 -15.55 -21.17
CA THR A 44 13.13 -16.29 -20.66
C THR A 44 13.46 -17.06 -19.37
N ARG A 45 14.61 -17.75 -19.32
CA ARG A 45 15.01 -18.49 -18.12
C ARG A 45 15.27 -17.53 -16.95
N LEU A 46 15.95 -16.42 -17.21
CA LEU A 46 16.17 -15.38 -16.20
C LEU A 46 14.83 -14.81 -15.72
N GLY A 47 13.92 -14.46 -16.64
CA GLY A 47 12.57 -14.00 -16.32
C GLY A 47 11.81 -14.97 -15.41
N ASN A 48 11.77 -16.26 -15.74
CA ASN A 48 11.10 -17.28 -14.93
C ASN A 48 11.71 -17.41 -13.52
N ALA A 49 13.03 -17.27 -13.39
CA ALA A 49 13.70 -17.32 -12.09
C ALA A 49 13.34 -16.09 -11.24
N VAL A 50 13.29 -14.91 -11.85
CA VAL A 50 12.83 -13.67 -11.21
C VAL A 50 11.37 -13.80 -10.78
N GLU A 51 10.49 -14.30 -11.64
CA GLU A 51 9.07 -14.53 -11.33
C GLU A 51 8.89 -15.51 -10.17
N THR A 52 9.70 -16.57 -10.12
CA THR A 52 9.68 -17.54 -9.02
C THR A 52 10.06 -16.87 -7.69
N LEU A 53 11.06 -16.00 -7.71
CA LEU A 53 11.50 -15.27 -6.52
C LEU A 53 10.45 -14.24 -6.07
N VAL A 54 9.91 -13.45 -6.99
CA VAL A 54 8.85 -12.46 -6.72
C VAL A 54 7.56 -13.13 -6.25
N GLY A 55 7.26 -14.34 -6.72
CA GLY A 55 6.13 -15.15 -6.29
C GLY A 55 6.32 -15.87 -4.95
N HIS A 56 7.43 -15.64 -4.25
CA HIS A 56 7.69 -16.24 -2.94
C HIS A 56 6.60 -15.84 -1.94
N ARG A 57 6.05 -16.85 -1.26
CA ARG A 57 5.03 -16.67 -0.22
C ARG A 57 5.70 -16.73 1.12
N PHE A 58 5.63 -15.61 1.84
CA PHE A 58 6.32 -15.51 3.12
C PHE A 58 5.54 -16.19 4.25
N ASP A 59 6.21 -17.02 5.05
CA ASP A 59 5.69 -17.48 6.35
C ASP A 59 6.13 -16.51 7.46
N LEU A 60 5.39 -15.42 7.60
CA LEU A 60 5.73 -14.33 8.52
C LEU A 60 5.89 -14.77 9.99
N ALA A 61 5.42 -15.95 10.39
CA ALA A 61 5.64 -16.45 11.75
C ALA A 61 7.08 -16.96 11.98
N THR A 62 7.78 -17.37 10.92
CA THR A 62 9.09 -18.06 10.99
C THR A 62 10.18 -17.44 10.13
N GLU A 63 9.85 -16.53 9.22
CA GLU A 63 10.81 -15.83 8.39
C GLU A 63 10.62 -14.32 8.39
N ILE A 64 11.73 -13.60 8.19
CA ILE A 64 11.73 -12.15 8.06
C ILE A 64 11.14 -11.73 6.70
N PRO A 65 10.49 -10.55 6.61
CA PRO A 65 9.74 -10.10 5.44
C PRO A 65 10.63 -9.57 4.31
N LEU A 66 11.84 -10.11 4.14
CA LEU A 66 12.81 -9.71 3.15
C LEU A 66 13.50 -10.95 2.56
N ARG A 67 13.51 -11.06 1.24
CA ARG A 67 14.32 -12.02 0.50
C ARG A 67 15.14 -11.31 -0.57
N ALA A 68 16.41 -11.66 -0.74
CA ALA A 68 17.25 -11.06 -1.76
C ALA A 68 18.11 -12.08 -2.52
N MET A 69 18.28 -11.88 -3.81
CA MET A 69 19.07 -12.75 -4.68
C MET A 69 19.79 -11.94 -5.74
N LEU A 70 21.07 -12.27 -5.98
CA LEU A 70 21.90 -11.68 -7.02
C LEU A 70 22.11 -12.69 -8.14
N PHE A 71 21.70 -12.34 -9.36
CA PHE A 71 22.03 -13.10 -10.56
C PHE A 71 23.24 -12.48 -11.23
N ARG A 72 24.31 -13.26 -11.42
CA ARG A 72 25.46 -12.85 -12.24
C ARG A 72 25.14 -13.16 -13.70
N VAL A 73 24.92 -12.13 -14.53
CA VAL A 73 24.48 -12.27 -15.93
C VAL A 73 25.68 -12.31 -16.88
N SER A 74 26.70 -11.51 -16.60
CA SER A 74 28.05 -11.55 -17.20
C SER A 74 29.10 -11.29 -16.12
N ASP A 75 30.35 -11.02 -16.49
CA ASP A 75 31.39 -10.67 -15.52
C ASP A 75 31.20 -9.23 -14.97
N ASP A 76 30.53 -8.35 -15.72
CA ASP A 76 30.28 -6.93 -15.40
C ASP A 76 28.79 -6.58 -15.23
N GLU A 77 27.88 -7.48 -15.56
CA GLU A 77 26.43 -7.30 -15.45
C GLU A 77 25.82 -8.23 -14.41
N HIS A 78 25.07 -7.62 -13.48
CA HIS A 78 24.39 -8.33 -12.41
C HIS A 78 22.96 -7.82 -12.25
N LEU A 79 22.04 -8.72 -11.90
CA LEU A 79 20.66 -8.39 -11.57
C LEU A 79 20.40 -8.71 -10.10
N LEU A 80 20.20 -7.67 -9.29
CA LEU A 80 19.75 -7.82 -7.91
C LEU A 80 18.22 -7.80 -7.88
N VAL A 81 17.64 -8.84 -7.27
CA VAL A 81 16.20 -8.90 -7.00
C VAL A 81 16.00 -8.99 -5.50
N ALA A 82 15.26 -8.03 -4.95
CA ALA A 82 14.85 -8.03 -3.55
C ALA A 82 13.32 -8.01 -3.48
N VAL A 83 12.76 -8.90 -2.66
CA VAL A 83 11.33 -9.05 -2.43
C VAL A 83 11.08 -8.70 -0.97
N VAL A 84 10.24 -7.71 -0.74
CA VAL A 84 9.85 -7.28 0.61
C VAL A 84 8.36 -7.52 0.77
N HIS A 85 7.98 -8.24 1.83
CA HIS A 85 6.57 -8.42 2.14
C HIS A 85 5.97 -7.07 2.57
N HIS A 86 4.80 -6.72 2.03
CA HIS A 86 4.20 -5.40 2.21
C HIS A 86 3.88 -5.04 3.68
N ILE A 87 3.88 -6.03 4.58
CA ILE A 87 3.75 -5.82 6.04
C ILE A 87 4.93 -5.03 6.65
N ALA A 88 6.10 -5.06 6.00
CA ALA A 88 7.32 -4.41 6.49
C ALA A 88 7.66 -3.13 5.75
N ALA A 89 7.08 -2.91 4.57
CA ALA A 89 7.36 -1.75 3.74
C ALA A 89 6.14 -1.39 2.89
N ASP A 90 5.89 -0.10 2.75
CA ASP A 90 4.93 0.47 1.83
C ASP A 90 5.59 1.12 0.60
N GLY A 91 4.78 1.65 -0.33
CA GLY A 91 5.30 2.30 -1.53
C GLY A 91 6.24 3.48 -1.25
N TRP A 92 6.04 4.19 -0.13
CA TRP A 92 6.92 5.29 0.30
C TRP A 92 8.25 4.78 0.86
N SER A 93 8.27 3.58 1.42
CA SER A 93 9.48 2.93 1.93
C SER A 93 10.48 2.55 0.83
N LEU A 94 10.08 2.49 -0.44
CA LEU A 94 10.96 2.08 -1.53
C LEU A 94 12.12 3.08 -1.76
N THR A 95 11.84 4.38 -1.71
CA THR A 95 12.85 5.42 -1.89
C THR A 95 13.97 5.35 -0.84
N PRO A 96 13.69 5.39 0.49
CA PRO A 96 14.73 5.25 1.50
C PRO A 96 15.41 3.88 1.42
N LEU A 97 14.69 2.81 1.09
CA LEU A 97 15.29 1.47 0.96
C LEU A 97 16.37 1.43 -0.15
N VAL A 98 16.07 1.98 -1.33
CA VAL A 98 17.01 2.01 -2.47
C VAL A 98 18.18 2.95 -2.19
N ARG A 99 17.92 4.14 -1.61
CA ARG A 99 18.96 5.08 -1.22
C ARG A 99 19.94 4.45 -0.24
N ASP A 100 19.41 3.90 0.87
CA ASP A 100 20.22 3.34 1.93
C ASP A 100 20.98 2.09 1.45
N LEU A 101 20.44 1.32 0.50
CA LEU A 101 21.17 0.23 -0.15
C LEU A 101 22.38 0.75 -0.93
N GLY A 102 22.21 1.83 -1.70
CA GLY A 102 23.29 2.47 -2.45
C GLY A 102 24.40 3.02 -1.56
N GLU A 103 24.05 3.74 -0.50
CA GLU A 103 25.02 4.24 0.49
C GLU A 103 25.75 3.10 1.22
N ALA A 104 25.02 2.06 1.61
CA ALA A 104 25.60 0.92 2.27
C ALA A 104 26.58 0.18 1.36
N TYR A 105 26.21 -0.01 0.10
CA TYR A 105 27.05 -0.61 -0.91
C TYR A 105 28.34 0.20 -1.12
N ALA A 106 28.23 1.50 -1.38
CA ALA A 106 29.38 2.38 -1.61
C ALA A 106 30.36 2.37 -0.42
N SER A 107 29.84 2.46 0.80
CA SER A 107 30.66 2.45 2.03
C SER A 107 31.37 1.10 2.21
N ARG A 108 30.66 -0.01 2.00
CA ARG A 108 31.22 -1.37 2.14
C ARG A 108 32.24 -1.68 1.04
N SER A 109 32.02 -1.22 -0.19
CA SER A 109 32.98 -1.33 -1.28
C SER A 109 34.27 -0.57 -1.01
N ALA A 110 34.21 0.51 -0.21
CA ALA A 110 35.39 1.23 0.29
C ALA A 110 36.03 0.61 1.55
N GLY A 111 35.50 -0.52 2.05
CA GLY A 111 36.01 -1.18 3.25
C GLY A 111 35.57 -0.55 4.58
N CYS A 112 34.61 0.38 4.55
CA CYS A 112 34.11 1.08 5.73
C CYS A 112 32.69 0.63 6.11
N ALA A 113 32.26 0.99 7.32
CA ALA A 113 30.85 0.91 7.67
C ALA A 113 30.07 2.12 7.11
N PRO A 114 28.78 1.95 6.79
CA PRO A 114 27.94 3.09 6.41
C PRO A 114 27.89 4.10 7.55
N ASP A 115 28.16 5.36 7.24
CA ASP A 115 28.16 6.48 8.20
C ASP A 115 26.89 7.32 8.00
N TRP A 116 25.75 6.78 8.44
CA TRP A 116 24.47 7.47 8.42
C TRP A 116 24.05 7.88 9.83
N ALA A 117 23.31 8.97 9.95
CA ALA A 117 22.65 9.32 11.21
C ALA A 117 21.64 8.22 11.59
N PRO A 118 21.58 7.80 12.87
CA PRO A 118 20.53 6.89 13.34
C PRO A 118 19.13 7.44 13.04
N LEU A 119 18.18 6.55 12.77
CA LEU A 119 16.78 6.96 12.63
C LEU A 119 16.27 7.48 13.99
N PRO A 120 15.47 8.57 14.01
CA PRO A 120 14.95 9.13 15.24
C PRO A 120 13.96 8.20 15.94
N VAL A 121 13.27 7.34 15.17
CA VAL A 121 12.31 6.33 15.63
C VAL A 121 12.35 5.11 14.72
N GLN A 122 11.91 3.97 15.23
CA GLN A 122 11.66 2.74 14.46
C GLN A 122 10.17 2.53 14.24
N TYR A 123 9.82 1.64 13.31
CA TYR A 123 8.41 1.32 13.04
C TYR A 123 7.70 0.73 14.27
N VAL A 124 8.40 -0.03 15.13
CA VAL A 124 7.86 -0.53 16.40
C VAL A 124 7.41 0.62 17.29
N ASP A 125 8.24 1.66 17.43
CA ASP A 125 7.92 2.85 18.22
C ASP A 125 6.66 3.55 17.70
N TYR A 126 6.53 3.66 16.38
CA TYR A 126 5.33 4.20 15.74
C TYR A 126 4.08 3.40 16.11
N THR A 127 4.12 2.06 16.05
CA THR A 127 2.96 1.23 16.39
C THR A 127 2.57 1.31 17.86
N LEU A 128 3.55 1.42 18.77
CA LEU A 128 3.31 1.62 20.20
C LEU A 128 2.74 3.01 20.47
N TRP A 129 3.28 4.04 19.83
CA TRP A 129 2.78 5.41 19.90
C TRP A 129 1.33 5.48 19.41
N GLN A 130 1.00 4.89 18.25
CA GLN A 130 -0.35 4.90 17.69
C GLN A 130 -1.36 4.30 18.68
N ARG A 131 -1.03 3.14 19.26
CA ARG A 131 -1.85 2.48 20.29
C ARG A 131 -2.02 3.35 21.53
N ALA A 132 -0.95 3.99 22.00
CA ALA A 132 -0.98 4.86 23.18
C ALA A 132 -1.78 6.15 22.94
N GLN A 133 -1.70 6.74 21.74
CA GLN A 133 -2.41 7.98 21.41
C GLN A 133 -3.90 7.77 21.19
N PHE A 134 -4.28 6.73 20.43
CA PHE A 134 -5.67 6.56 20.02
C PHE A 134 -6.47 5.63 20.93
N GLY A 135 -5.78 4.86 21.78
CA GLY A 135 -6.36 3.91 22.72
C GLY A 135 -6.81 2.61 22.06
N GLU A 136 -7.62 1.84 22.80
CA GLU A 136 -8.09 0.52 22.37
C GLU A 136 -9.46 0.60 21.70
N LEU A 137 -9.69 -0.22 20.68
CA LEU A 137 -11.00 -0.34 20.02
C LEU A 137 -12.11 -0.82 20.98
N GLN A 138 -11.74 -1.58 22.00
CA GLN A 138 -12.68 -2.11 22.99
C GLN A 138 -13.07 -1.09 24.07
N ASP A 139 -12.35 0.02 24.19
CA ASP A 139 -12.71 1.11 25.08
C ASP A 139 -13.64 2.10 24.33
N PRO A 140 -14.93 2.21 24.70
CA PRO A 140 -15.87 3.08 24.00
C PRO A 140 -15.50 4.57 24.04
N HIS A 141 -14.66 4.97 25.02
CA HIS A 141 -14.22 6.35 25.23
C HIS A 141 -12.88 6.67 24.53
N SER A 142 -12.24 5.69 23.89
CA SER A 142 -11.01 5.92 23.14
C SER A 142 -11.26 6.74 21.87
N LEU A 143 -10.22 7.45 21.41
CA LEU A 143 -10.29 8.22 20.18
C LEU A 143 -10.52 7.32 18.97
N ILE A 144 -9.88 6.14 18.95
CA ILE A 144 -10.04 5.16 17.87
C ILE A 144 -11.49 4.64 17.79
N ALA A 145 -12.14 4.38 18.94
CA ALA A 145 -13.54 3.97 18.97
C ALA A 145 -14.48 5.10 18.51
N GLY A 146 -14.15 6.35 18.80
CA GLY A 146 -14.83 7.52 18.25
C GLY A 146 -14.78 7.58 16.72
N GLN A 147 -13.60 7.38 16.15
CA GLN A 147 -13.43 7.33 14.70
C GLN A 147 -14.14 6.13 14.07
N LEU A 148 -14.15 4.97 14.74
CA LEU A 148 -14.88 3.79 14.27
C LEU A 148 -16.38 4.08 14.16
N ARG A 149 -16.99 4.73 15.15
CA ARG A 149 -18.41 5.12 15.09
C ARG A 149 -18.73 6.06 13.93
N TYR A 150 -17.82 7.00 13.62
CA TYR A 150 -17.96 7.85 12.44
C TYR A 150 -18.04 7.00 11.16
N TRP A 151 -17.15 6.02 11.00
CA TRP A 151 -17.14 5.15 9.83
C TRP A 151 -18.35 4.22 9.77
N GLU A 152 -18.78 3.67 10.91
CA GLU A 152 -20.02 2.89 11.01
C GLU A 152 -21.22 3.69 10.49
N HIS A 153 -21.32 4.97 10.87
CA HIS A 153 -22.37 5.86 10.38
C HIS A 153 -22.19 6.24 8.90
N ALA A 154 -20.98 6.62 8.48
CA ALA A 154 -20.70 7.09 7.12
C ALA A 154 -20.94 5.99 6.06
N LEU A 155 -20.70 4.74 6.43
CA LEU A 155 -20.83 3.58 5.54
C LEU A 155 -22.13 2.78 5.77
N ALA A 156 -23.00 3.23 6.69
CA ALA A 156 -24.27 2.58 6.98
C ALA A 156 -25.16 2.48 5.74
N GLY A 157 -25.71 1.29 5.48
CA GLY A 157 -26.63 1.05 4.36
C GLY A 157 -25.98 1.15 2.97
N MET A 158 -24.65 1.14 2.88
CA MET A 158 -23.95 1.01 1.61
C MET A 158 -24.26 -0.36 0.98
N PRO A 159 -24.43 -0.44 -0.35
CA PRO A 159 -24.54 -1.74 -1.02
C PRO A 159 -23.33 -2.63 -0.72
N GLU A 160 -23.56 -3.93 -0.49
CA GLU A 160 -22.47 -4.88 -0.24
C GLU A 160 -21.49 -4.98 -1.42
N GLN A 161 -22.00 -4.78 -2.63
CA GLN A 161 -21.25 -4.87 -3.87
C GLN A 161 -21.76 -3.83 -4.87
N LEU A 162 -20.82 -3.19 -5.56
CA LEU A 162 -21.13 -2.41 -6.75
C LEU A 162 -21.23 -3.35 -7.96
N GLU A 163 -22.42 -3.47 -8.54
CA GLU A 163 -22.64 -4.29 -9.74
C GLU A 163 -22.04 -3.60 -10.97
N LEU A 164 -20.87 -4.07 -11.39
CA LEU A 164 -20.17 -3.62 -12.58
C LEU A 164 -20.48 -4.55 -13.76
N PRO A 165 -20.45 -4.05 -15.01
CA PRO A 165 -20.62 -4.89 -16.19
C PRO A 165 -19.36 -5.75 -16.37
N THR A 166 -19.40 -6.99 -15.87
CA THR A 166 -18.28 -7.92 -15.98
C THR A 166 -18.44 -8.86 -17.17
N ASP A 167 -17.34 -9.16 -17.86
CA ASP A 167 -17.33 -10.13 -18.97
C ASP A 167 -17.49 -11.59 -18.49
N ARG A 168 -17.30 -11.82 -17.19
CA ARG A 168 -17.31 -13.14 -16.54
C ARG A 168 -17.99 -13.04 -15.17
N PRO A 169 -18.61 -14.13 -14.69
CA PRO A 169 -19.16 -14.15 -13.33
C PRO A 169 -18.05 -14.00 -12.29
N TYR A 170 -18.38 -13.39 -11.16
CA TYR A 170 -17.47 -13.29 -10.02
C TYR A 170 -17.14 -14.70 -9.49
N PRO A 171 -15.86 -15.04 -9.33
CA PRO A 171 -15.48 -16.31 -8.73
C PRO A 171 -15.81 -16.34 -7.23
N LEU A 172 -16.07 -17.53 -6.69
CA LEU A 172 -16.33 -17.71 -5.25
C LEU A 172 -15.12 -17.36 -4.39
N VAL A 173 -13.91 -17.59 -4.92
CA VAL A 173 -12.63 -17.25 -4.30
C VAL A 173 -11.83 -16.37 -5.27
N ALA A 174 -11.32 -15.24 -4.79
CA ALA A 174 -10.48 -14.37 -5.59
C ALA A 174 -9.14 -15.07 -5.90
N ASP A 175 -8.73 -15.05 -7.17
CA ASP A 175 -7.44 -15.57 -7.60
C ASP A 175 -6.33 -14.49 -7.57
N PHE A 176 -6.71 -13.25 -7.23
CA PHE A 176 -5.85 -12.06 -7.19
C PHE A 176 -5.09 -11.77 -8.48
N ARG A 177 -5.60 -12.28 -9.61
CA ARG A 177 -5.02 -11.99 -10.93
C ARG A 177 -5.51 -10.62 -11.39
N GLY A 178 -4.55 -9.74 -11.68
CA GLY A 178 -4.81 -8.42 -12.23
C GLY A 178 -4.06 -8.19 -13.53
N ALA A 179 -4.49 -7.19 -14.28
CA ALA A 179 -3.76 -6.63 -15.42
C ALA A 179 -3.79 -5.10 -15.31
N SER A 180 -2.82 -4.45 -15.92
CA SER A 180 -2.76 -2.99 -15.99
C SER A 180 -2.98 -2.54 -17.43
N VAL A 181 -3.79 -1.50 -17.60
CA VAL A 181 -3.99 -0.83 -18.88
C VAL A 181 -3.38 0.57 -18.77
N ALA A 182 -2.44 0.89 -19.64
CA ALA A 182 -1.90 2.23 -19.75
C ALA A 182 -2.95 3.15 -20.38
N VAL A 183 -3.18 4.31 -19.76
CA VAL A 183 -4.08 5.34 -20.26
C VAL A 183 -3.24 6.58 -20.54
N ASP A 184 -3.38 7.14 -21.75
CA ASP A 184 -2.73 8.40 -22.09
C ASP A 184 -3.37 9.55 -21.30
N TRP A 185 -2.52 10.34 -20.63
CA TRP A 185 -2.95 11.47 -19.82
C TRP A 185 -2.27 12.76 -20.33
N PRO A 186 -2.90 13.48 -21.29
CA PRO A 186 -2.31 14.66 -21.89
C PRO A 186 -2.06 15.79 -20.88
N ALA A 187 -1.02 16.60 -21.12
CA ALA A 187 -0.67 17.72 -20.24
C ALA A 187 -1.80 18.76 -20.14
N GLU A 188 -2.53 18.97 -21.25
CA GLU A 188 -3.68 19.86 -21.34
C GLU A 188 -4.82 19.39 -20.43
N LEU A 189 -5.05 18.08 -20.34
CA LEU A 189 -6.03 17.51 -19.43
C LEU A 189 -5.63 17.77 -17.98
N GLN A 190 -4.37 17.53 -17.63
CA GLN A 190 -3.85 17.81 -16.28
C GLN A 190 -3.96 19.31 -15.91
N GLN A 191 -3.74 20.21 -16.86
CA GLN A 191 -3.93 21.66 -16.65
C GLN A 191 -5.39 22.00 -16.37
N ARG A 192 -6.34 21.43 -17.13
CA ARG A 192 -7.78 21.61 -16.88
C ARG A 192 -8.21 21.07 -15.54
N VAL A 193 -7.73 19.88 -15.15
CA VAL A 193 -7.98 19.30 -13.82
C VAL A 193 -7.49 20.22 -12.71
N ARG A 194 -6.28 20.81 -12.84
CA ARG A 194 -5.76 21.79 -11.89
C ARG A 194 -6.60 23.07 -11.84
N ALA A 195 -7.06 23.57 -12.99
CA ALA A 195 -7.91 24.76 -13.04
C ALA A 195 -9.26 24.54 -12.34
N VAL A 196 -9.92 23.39 -12.58
CA VAL A 196 -11.17 23.01 -11.92
C VAL A 196 -10.96 22.84 -10.41
N ALA A 197 -9.88 22.17 -10.01
CA ALA A 197 -9.53 22.02 -8.60
C ALA A 197 -9.40 23.39 -7.90
N GLY A 198 -8.65 24.32 -8.50
CA GLY A 198 -8.48 25.68 -7.99
C GLY A 198 -9.79 26.47 -7.91
N ALA A 199 -10.64 26.38 -8.93
CA ALA A 199 -11.94 27.08 -8.97
C ALA A 199 -12.92 26.61 -7.88
N HIS A 200 -12.78 25.37 -7.40
CA HIS A 200 -13.68 24.76 -6.42
C HIS A 200 -13.04 24.52 -5.03
N ASN A 201 -11.88 25.13 -4.75
CA ASN A 201 -11.12 24.92 -3.50
C ASN A 201 -10.93 23.43 -3.16
N ALA A 202 -10.67 22.63 -4.20
CA ALA A 202 -10.48 21.18 -4.13
C ALA A 202 -9.05 20.83 -4.60
N THR A 203 -8.63 19.59 -4.37
CA THR A 203 -7.37 19.07 -4.93
C THR A 203 -7.63 18.44 -6.31
N SER A 204 -6.60 18.31 -7.14
CA SER A 204 -6.71 17.55 -8.40
C SER A 204 -7.15 16.11 -8.15
N PHE A 205 -6.77 15.52 -7.01
CA PHE A 205 -7.20 14.19 -6.61
C PHE A 205 -8.72 14.12 -6.37
N MET A 206 -9.30 15.10 -5.67
CA MET A 206 -10.76 15.19 -5.47
C MET A 206 -11.52 15.32 -6.80
N VAL A 207 -10.95 16.04 -7.78
CA VAL A 207 -11.54 16.13 -9.13
C VAL A 207 -11.56 14.78 -9.83
N VAL A 208 -10.46 14.02 -9.76
CA VAL A 208 -10.38 12.67 -10.33
C VAL A 208 -11.30 11.70 -9.60
N GLN A 209 -11.41 11.79 -8.28
CA GLN A 209 -12.34 10.99 -7.48
C GLN A 209 -13.80 11.26 -7.87
N ALA A 210 -14.18 12.53 -8.06
CA ALA A 210 -15.52 12.88 -8.53
C ALA A 210 -15.79 12.32 -9.93
N ALA A 211 -14.84 12.44 -10.85
CA ALA A 211 -14.95 11.88 -12.20
C ALA A 211 -15.08 10.34 -12.17
N LEU A 212 -14.31 9.66 -11.31
CA LEU A 212 -14.41 8.22 -11.12
C LEU A 212 -15.76 7.81 -10.52
N ALA A 213 -16.27 8.54 -9.54
CA ALA A 213 -17.58 8.28 -8.96
C ALA A 213 -18.71 8.41 -10.02
N VAL A 214 -18.64 9.44 -10.88
CA VAL A 214 -19.57 9.58 -12.02
C VAL A 214 -19.45 8.42 -12.99
N LEU A 215 -18.23 8.03 -13.34
CA LEU A 215 -18.00 6.89 -14.23
C LEU A 215 -18.62 5.62 -13.64
N LEU A 216 -18.30 5.30 -12.39
CA LEU A 216 -18.82 4.14 -11.67
C LEU A 216 -20.34 4.16 -11.56
N ALA A 217 -20.95 5.31 -11.28
CA ALA A 217 -22.40 5.44 -11.22
C ALA A 217 -23.08 5.26 -12.58
N LYS A 218 -22.40 5.60 -13.68
CA LYS A 218 -22.92 5.42 -15.05
C LYS A 218 -22.77 4.00 -15.58
N VAL A 219 -21.68 3.32 -15.22
CA VAL A 219 -21.45 1.93 -15.67
C VAL A 219 -22.13 0.92 -14.76
N SER A 220 -22.35 1.26 -13.50
CA SER A 220 -23.19 0.49 -12.59
C SER A 220 -24.65 0.96 -12.67
N ALA A 221 -25.56 0.19 -12.07
CA ALA A 221 -26.94 0.60 -11.85
C ALA A 221 -27.14 1.35 -10.51
N SER A 222 -26.07 1.88 -9.90
CA SER A 222 -26.11 2.51 -8.56
C SER A 222 -25.73 3.98 -8.59
N SER A 223 -26.53 4.83 -7.95
CA SER A 223 -26.14 6.22 -7.67
C SER A 223 -25.31 6.38 -6.39
N ASP A 224 -25.20 5.34 -5.57
CA ASP A 224 -24.38 5.32 -4.36
C ASP A 224 -23.14 4.47 -4.60
N VAL A 225 -21.98 5.13 -4.61
CA VAL A 225 -20.69 4.54 -5.00
C VAL A 225 -19.67 4.74 -3.90
N ALA A 226 -18.93 3.69 -3.57
CA ALA A 226 -17.81 3.75 -2.63
C ALA A 226 -16.50 3.33 -3.30
N VAL A 227 -15.44 4.11 -3.07
CA VAL A 227 -14.10 3.85 -3.60
C VAL A 227 -13.08 3.93 -2.47
N GLY A 228 -12.28 2.87 -2.32
CA GLY A 228 -11.13 2.87 -1.42
C GLY A 228 -9.93 3.61 -2.06
N PHE A 229 -9.22 4.39 -1.28
CA PHE A 229 -7.96 5.01 -1.71
C PHE A 229 -6.91 4.94 -0.59
N PRO A 230 -5.64 4.64 -0.93
CA PRO A 230 -4.57 4.56 0.05
C PRO A 230 -4.14 5.97 0.48
N ILE A 231 -3.77 6.08 1.75
CA ILE A 231 -3.09 7.23 2.34
C ILE A 231 -1.74 6.79 2.90
N ALA A 232 -0.74 7.67 2.89
CA ALA A 232 0.62 7.29 3.31
C ALA A 232 0.79 7.09 4.82
N GLY A 233 -0.09 7.65 5.67
CA GLY A 233 -0.02 7.54 7.13
C GLY A 233 1.18 8.25 7.80
N ARG A 234 2.07 8.88 7.04
CA ARG A 234 3.26 9.60 7.53
C ARG A 234 2.96 11.08 7.69
N ARG A 235 2.56 11.50 8.88
CA ARG A 235 2.27 12.92 9.19
C ARG A 235 3.46 13.68 9.78
N ASP A 236 4.42 12.96 10.34
CA ASP A 236 5.61 13.52 10.98
C ASP A 236 6.84 13.28 10.09
N PRO A 237 7.64 14.32 9.77
CA PRO A 237 8.88 14.19 9.00
C PRO A 237 9.89 13.19 9.60
N ALA A 238 9.83 12.92 10.91
CA ALA A 238 10.65 11.89 11.55
C ALA A 238 10.40 10.48 10.98
N LEU A 239 9.27 10.28 10.31
CA LEU A 239 8.90 9.02 9.66
C LEU A 239 9.34 8.95 8.20
N ASP A 240 9.79 10.03 7.56
CA ASP A 240 10.04 10.06 6.11
C ASP A 240 11.09 9.03 5.66
N ASP A 241 12.10 8.80 6.50
CA ASP A 241 13.18 7.85 6.23
C ASP A 241 12.94 6.44 6.79
N VAL A 242 11.86 6.22 7.55
CA VAL A 242 11.61 4.95 8.24
C VAL A 242 10.97 3.96 7.27
N VAL A 243 11.56 2.77 7.10
CA VAL A 243 10.92 1.67 6.37
C VAL A 243 9.88 1.01 7.28
N GLY A 244 8.64 0.91 6.80
CA GLY A 244 7.52 0.36 7.58
C GLY A 244 6.22 0.34 6.77
N PHE A 245 5.16 -0.24 7.33
CA PHE A 245 3.83 -0.25 6.73
C PHE A 245 2.94 0.83 7.33
N PHE A 246 2.98 2.05 6.76
CA PHE A 246 2.18 3.18 7.25
C PHE A 246 0.88 3.37 6.46
N VAL A 247 0.75 2.69 5.32
CA VAL A 247 -0.42 2.86 4.45
C VAL A 247 -1.69 2.40 5.14
N ASN A 248 -2.68 3.28 5.18
CA ASN A 248 -4.06 2.93 5.51
C ASN A 248 -4.96 3.18 4.28
N THR A 249 -6.12 2.54 4.23
CA THR A 249 -7.11 2.74 3.16
C THR A 249 -8.32 3.48 3.70
N LEU A 250 -8.67 4.60 3.07
CA LEU A 250 -9.89 5.35 3.38
C LEU A 250 -10.95 5.07 2.33
N VAL A 251 -12.22 5.12 2.74
CA VAL A 251 -13.35 4.94 1.83
C VAL A 251 -13.97 6.29 1.53
N LEU A 252 -14.06 6.62 0.25
CA LEU A 252 -14.87 7.73 -0.24
C LEU A 252 -16.21 7.17 -0.75
N ARG A 253 -17.26 7.34 0.04
CA ARG A 253 -18.65 7.08 -0.38
C ARG A 253 -19.29 8.36 -0.91
N VAL A 254 -19.86 8.29 -2.10
CA VAL A 254 -20.45 9.42 -2.81
C VAL A 254 -21.83 9.01 -3.30
N ASP A 255 -22.83 9.81 -2.94
CA ASP A 255 -24.19 9.72 -3.46
C ASP A 255 -24.37 10.71 -4.62
N LEU A 256 -24.68 10.18 -5.79
CA LEU A 256 -24.98 10.88 -7.03
C LEU A 256 -26.50 10.98 -7.31
N GLY A 257 -27.33 10.63 -6.34
CA GLY A 257 -28.77 10.81 -6.40
C GLY A 257 -29.17 12.28 -6.61
N GLY A 258 -30.26 12.50 -7.33
CA GLY A 258 -30.83 13.82 -7.60
C GLY A 258 -30.16 14.62 -8.73
N ASP A 259 -29.33 13.98 -9.56
CA ASP A 259 -28.63 14.58 -10.71
C ASP A 259 -27.82 15.85 -10.35
N PRO A 260 -26.82 15.73 -9.45
CA PRO A 260 -26.05 16.88 -8.98
C PRO A 260 -25.20 17.47 -10.10
N THR A 261 -25.06 18.78 -10.10
CA THR A 261 -24.07 19.47 -10.93
C THR A 261 -22.64 19.06 -10.53
N MET A 262 -21.68 19.22 -11.44
CA MET A 262 -20.26 18.94 -11.14
C MET A 262 -19.75 19.73 -9.93
N ALA A 263 -20.21 20.97 -9.76
CA ALA A 263 -19.82 21.81 -8.63
C ALA A 263 -20.34 21.25 -7.29
N GLU A 264 -21.60 20.80 -7.24
CA GLU A 264 -22.18 20.17 -6.06
C GLU A 264 -21.50 18.84 -5.74
N LEU A 265 -21.22 18.03 -6.77
CA LEU A 265 -20.51 16.77 -6.60
C LEU A 265 -19.09 16.99 -6.03
N LEU A 266 -18.35 17.97 -6.57
CA LEU A 266 -17.03 18.32 -6.04
C LEU A 266 -17.10 18.80 -4.59
N ALA A 267 -18.12 19.58 -4.23
CA ALA A 267 -18.33 20.01 -2.85
C ALA A 267 -18.60 18.81 -1.92
N ARG A 268 -19.44 17.84 -2.36
CA ARG A 268 -19.69 16.58 -1.62
C ARG A 268 -18.42 15.77 -1.45
N VAL A 269 -17.67 15.55 -2.53
CA VAL A 269 -16.39 14.79 -2.50
C VAL A 269 -15.38 15.48 -1.58
N ARG A 270 -15.25 16.80 -1.65
CA ARG A 270 -14.36 17.56 -0.78
C ARG A 270 -14.73 17.37 0.69
N GLN A 271 -16.00 17.59 1.05
CA GLN A 271 -16.47 17.45 2.42
C GLN A 271 -16.23 16.03 2.95
N ARG A 272 -16.56 15.01 2.16
CA ARG A 272 -16.38 13.60 2.54
C ARG A 272 -14.91 13.21 2.65
N SER A 273 -14.06 13.72 1.76
CA SER A 273 -12.61 13.48 1.82
C SER A 273 -11.99 14.09 3.06
N LEU A 274 -12.35 15.34 3.41
CA LEU A 274 -11.84 15.99 4.62
C LEU A 274 -12.28 15.24 5.88
N ALA A 275 -13.56 14.86 5.97
CA ALA A 275 -14.06 14.06 7.08
C ALA A 275 -13.40 12.68 7.15
N ALA A 276 -13.09 12.04 6.00
CA ALA A 276 -12.31 10.81 5.97
C ALA A 276 -10.89 11.00 6.51
N TYR A 277 -10.22 12.11 6.17
CA TYR A 277 -8.90 12.44 6.71
C TYR A 277 -8.93 12.74 8.22
N GLU A 278 -10.00 13.33 8.75
CA GLU A 278 -10.14 13.55 10.20
C GLU A 278 -10.27 12.23 10.99
N HIS A 279 -10.73 11.15 10.35
CA HIS A 279 -10.96 9.84 10.97
C HIS A 279 -10.09 8.73 10.35
N GLN A 280 -8.88 9.09 9.90
CA GLN A 280 -8.03 8.20 9.10
C GLN A 280 -7.24 7.17 9.90
N ASP A 281 -7.35 7.15 11.23
CA ASP A 281 -6.48 6.36 12.09
C ASP A 281 -7.04 4.95 12.35
N VAL A 282 -8.34 4.72 12.07
CA VAL A 282 -8.95 3.38 12.11
C VAL A 282 -8.41 2.51 10.98
N PRO A 283 -7.81 1.34 11.28
CA PRO A 283 -7.38 0.41 10.24
C PRO A 283 -8.57 -0.04 9.38
N PHE A 284 -8.38 -0.05 8.06
CA PHE A 284 -9.43 -0.43 7.13
C PHE A 284 -9.99 -1.84 7.38
N GLU A 285 -9.12 -2.78 7.77
CA GLU A 285 -9.50 -4.16 8.06
C GLU A 285 -10.52 -4.24 9.20
N VAL A 286 -10.38 -3.39 10.23
CA VAL A 286 -11.34 -3.29 11.35
C VAL A 286 -12.71 -2.79 10.83
N LEU A 287 -12.72 -1.86 9.88
CA LEU A 287 -13.96 -1.38 9.26
C LEU A 287 -14.66 -2.51 8.52
N VAL A 288 -13.92 -3.33 7.76
CA VAL A 288 -14.47 -4.47 7.02
C VAL A 288 -15.07 -5.51 7.98
N GLU A 289 -14.34 -5.88 9.03
CA GLU A 289 -14.82 -6.82 10.04
C GLU A 289 -16.12 -6.38 10.71
N ARG A 290 -16.24 -5.08 10.96
CA ARG A 290 -17.38 -4.49 11.67
C ARG A 290 -18.61 -4.29 10.79
N LEU A 291 -18.41 -3.83 9.55
CA LEU A 291 -19.48 -3.46 8.63
C LEU A 291 -19.97 -4.62 7.77
N ASN A 292 -19.12 -5.63 7.54
CA ASN A 292 -19.50 -6.80 6.76
C ASN A 292 -18.90 -8.09 7.36
N PRO A 293 -19.48 -8.61 8.47
CA PRO A 293 -19.00 -9.82 9.14
C PRO A 293 -18.96 -11.05 8.21
N ALA A 294 -19.86 -11.09 7.20
CA ALA A 294 -19.90 -12.15 6.20
C ALA A 294 -18.75 -12.04 5.17
N ALA A 295 -18.25 -10.85 4.87
CA ALA A 295 -17.06 -10.64 4.06
C ALA A 295 -15.75 -10.84 4.85
N ALA A 296 -15.74 -10.62 6.16
CA ALA A 296 -14.56 -10.89 7.00
C ALA A 296 -14.14 -12.38 6.97
N SER A 297 -15.10 -13.29 6.82
CA SER A 297 -14.85 -14.73 6.62
C SER A 297 -14.55 -15.13 5.17
N ARG A 298 -14.68 -14.20 4.21
CA ARG A 298 -14.39 -14.39 2.78
C ARG A 298 -13.26 -13.45 2.38
N THR A 299 -12.01 -13.94 2.46
CA THR A 299 -10.77 -13.31 1.99
C THR A 299 -10.98 -11.96 1.28
N ILE A 300 -10.67 -10.89 2.01
CA ILE A 300 -10.90 -9.47 1.68
C ILE A 300 -10.79 -9.19 0.17
N ARG A 301 -11.92 -8.75 -0.41
CA ARG A 301 -12.12 -8.47 -1.83
C ARG A 301 -11.88 -6.99 -2.12
N TRP A 302 -10.65 -6.59 -2.42
CA TRP A 302 -10.34 -5.27 -3.02
C TRP A 302 -9.13 -5.33 -3.96
N CYS A 303 -9.24 -4.65 -5.10
CA CYS A 303 -8.21 -4.56 -6.14
C CYS A 303 -7.02 -3.74 -5.61
N ARG A 304 -5.95 -4.43 -5.18
CA ARG A 304 -4.65 -3.79 -4.90
C ARG A 304 -3.96 -3.54 -6.25
N SER A 305 -3.65 -2.28 -6.53
CA SER A 305 -2.87 -1.91 -7.71
C SER A 305 -1.42 -2.38 -7.53
N CYS A 306 -1.01 -3.34 -8.34
CA CYS A 306 0.40 -3.67 -8.52
C CYS A 306 0.99 -2.69 -9.55
N TRP A 307 2.07 -2.01 -9.18
CA TRP A 307 2.86 -1.16 -10.06
C TRP A 307 3.82 -2.06 -10.86
N PRO A 308 3.75 -2.12 -12.21
CA PRO A 308 4.83 -2.71 -12.99
C PRO A 308 5.91 -1.67 -13.25
N GLY A 309 7.12 -1.95 -12.76
CA GLY A 309 8.33 -1.24 -13.16
C GLY A 309 8.50 -1.28 -14.68
N ARG A 310 8.85 -0.14 -15.27
CA ARG A 310 9.11 0.02 -16.70
C ARG A 310 10.28 -0.89 -17.11
N THR A 311 10.09 -1.70 -18.13
CA THR A 311 11.20 -2.19 -18.95
C THR A 311 11.72 -1.04 -19.82
N PRO A 312 13.04 -0.80 -19.90
CA PRO A 312 13.59 0.13 -20.87
C PRO A 312 13.44 -0.49 -22.26
N THR A 313 12.60 0.12 -23.09
CA THR A 313 12.55 -0.19 -24.52
C THR A 313 13.86 0.27 -25.15
N GLN A 314 14.60 -0.70 -25.68
CA GLN A 314 15.75 -0.48 -26.56
C GLN A 314 15.33 0.44 -27.72
N ARG A 315 16.03 1.56 -27.86
CA ARG A 315 16.07 2.33 -29.10
C ARG A 315 17.34 1.90 -29.82
N SER A 316 17.17 1.27 -30.97
CA SER A 316 18.08 1.37 -32.12
C SER A 316 17.42 2.27 -33.15
#